data_AF-A0A9R0ATW8-F1
#
_entry.id   AF-A0A9R0ATW8-F1
#
_cell.length_a   1.000
_cell.length_b   1.000
_cell.length_c   1.000
_cell.angle_alpha   90.00
_cell.angle_beta   90.00
_cell.angle_gamma   90.00
#
_symmetry.space_group_name_H-M   'P 1'
#
loop_
_entity.id
_entity.type
_entity.pdbx_description
1 polymer ?
#
loop_
_entity_poly.entity_id
_entity_poly.type
_entity_poly.pdbx_seq_one_letter_code
_entity_poly.pdbx_strand_id
1 'polypeptide(L)'
;MALKYHMCLLGLIFLASLLTGTSGEDETHVFISSGENVRLRCNNALHDCKSTTWLHNRFRYSATVELIGLGIKKTDTESHERLSLGSDCSLNIKNVTKEDCGSYSCQQWTGLKGQQKQQGTDARVFLHVLHVSSSSSQTEISAGRSVTLSCQLYSYSYTGVSCDVWIRSERIELFWVNQASVKKQTRSDSRYQISAPDHCLITLNTTLLNEDDNREWRCEVTHRDQVKSSAIYTVMSSAQDDTVSPVIPVHTTRSTTMRPAASTQVIVIIFEFAAFAAPTVILLQIICARRAGRKK
;
A
#
# COMPACT_ATOMS: atom_id res chain seq x y z
N MET A 1 5.99 37.72 40.40
CA MET A 1 6.61 36.93 39.30
C MET A 1 5.75 35.74 38.89
N ALA A 2 5.24 34.93 39.81
CA ALA A 2 4.41 33.74 39.52
C ALA A 2 3.21 33.97 38.58
N LEU A 3 2.47 35.08 38.74
CA LEU A 3 1.30 35.41 37.90
C LEU A 3 1.64 35.58 36.40
N LYS A 4 2.86 36.08 36.10
CA LYS A 4 3.31 36.35 34.72
C LYS A 4 3.71 35.06 33.98
N TYR A 5 4.23 34.08 34.71
CA TYR A 5 4.54 32.75 34.18
C TYR A 5 3.26 31.96 33.90
N HIS A 6 2.25 32.06 34.76
CA HIS A 6 0.96 31.40 34.59
C HIS A 6 0.22 31.89 33.34
N MET A 7 0.26 33.20 33.06
CA MET A 7 -0.35 33.78 31.86
C MET A 7 0.39 33.39 30.57
N CYS A 8 1.72 33.23 30.62
CA CYS A 8 2.49 32.70 29.48
C CYS A 8 2.20 31.22 29.23
N LEU A 9 2.05 30.41 30.29
CA LEU A 9 1.72 28.99 30.16
C LEU A 9 0.34 28.79 29.53
N LEU A 10 -0.66 29.54 29.99
CA LEU A 10 -2.02 29.51 29.43
C LEU A 10 -2.05 29.94 27.96
N GLY A 11 -1.30 30.99 27.60
CA GLY A 11 -1.17 31.42 26.20
C GLY A 11 -0.49 30.39 25.30
N LEU A 12 0.52 29.67 25.81
CA LEU A 12 1.20 28.59 25.09
C LEU A 12 0.30 27.35 24.93
N ILE A 13 -0.52 27.02 25.92
CA ILE A 13 -1.51 25.94 25.83
C ILE A 13 -2.55 26.28 24.76
N PHE A 14 -3.05 27.52 24.73
CA PHE A 14 -3.99 27.99 23.69
C PHE A 14 -3.38 28.00 22.29
N LEU A 15 -2.11 28.41 22.15
CA LEU A 15 -1.41 28.36 20.86
C LEU A 15 -1.10 26.93 20.42
N ALA A 16 -0.78 26.03 21.35
CA ALA A 16 -0.58 24.61 21.08
C ALA A 16 -1.88 23.91 20.64
N SER A 17 -3.02 24.29 21.21
CA SER A 17 -4.33 23.77 20.78
C SER A 17 -4.86 24.40 19.49
N LEU A 18 -4.36 25.57 19.08
CA LEU A 18 -4.58 26.08 17.71
C LEU A 18 -3.65 25.44 16.66
N LEU A 19 -2.48 24.93 17.08
CA LEU A 19 -1.51 24.22 16.23
C LEU A 19 -1.78 22.72 16.11
N THR A 20 -2.65 22.15 16.94
CA THR A 20 -3.35 20.92 16.59
C THR A 20 -4.34 21.29 15.49
N GLY A 21 -3.83 21.35 14.26
CA GLY A 21 -4.67 21.40 13.08
C GLY A 21 -5.75 20.33 13.25
N THR A 22 -6.99 20.69 12.94
CA THR A 22 -8.06 19.72 12.78
C THR A 22 -7.53 18.70 11.78
N SER A 23 -7.03 17.57 12.25
CA SER A 23 -6.70 16.46 11.38
C SER A 23 -8.06 16.04 10.85
N GLY A 24 -8.38 16.53 9.66
CA GLY A 24 -9.42 15.93 8.84
C GLY A 24 -9.13 14.43 8.88
N GLU A 25 -10.16 13.67 9.24
CA GLU A 25 -10.21 12.22 9.25
C GLU A 25 -9.13 11.61 8.36
N ASP A 26 -8.07 11.05 8.97
CA ASP A 26 -6.83 10.64 8.28
C ASP A 26 -7.16 9.53 7.25
N GLU A 27 -7.30 9.94 5.99
CA GLU A 27 -7.61 9.03 4.89
C GLU A 27 -6.46 8.03 4.74
N THR A 28 -6.74 6.74 4.96
CA THR A 28 -5.70 5.71 4.90
C THR A 28 -5.44 5.29 3.46
N HIS A 29 -4.20 5.42 3.00
CA HIS A 29 -3.79 4.95 1.68
C HIS A 29 -2.98 3.65 1.78
N VAL A 30 -3.39 2.63 1.03
CA VAL A 30 -2.71 1.33 0.97
C VAL A 30 -2.25 1.10 -0.47
N PHE A 31 -0.96 0.81 -0.64
CA PHE A 31 -0.36 0.47 -1.93
C PHE A 31 0.01 -1.01 -1.90
N ILE A 32 -0.35 -1.74 -2.96
CA ILE A 32 -0.07 -3.18 -3.06
C ILE A 32 0.19 -3.58 -4.51
N SER A 33 0.95 -4.64 -4.73
CA SER A 33 1.13 -5.21 -6.06
C SER A 33 0.02 -6.19 -6.42
N SER A 34 -0.38 -6.20 -7.70
CA SER A 34 -1.32 -7.19 -8.22
C SER A 34 -0.80 -8.61 -7.97
N GLY A 35 -1.67 -9.51 -7.53
CA GLY A 35 -1.35 -10.88 -7.13
C GLY A 35 -1.16 -11.07 -5.62
N GLU A 36 -0.88 -10.01 -4.87
CA GLU A 36 -0.65 -10.10 -3.42
C GLU A 36 -1.97 -10.11 -2.62
N ASN A 37 -1.87 -10.36 -1.32
CA ASN A 37 -3.01 -10.32 -0.40
C ASN A 37 -2.96 -9.04 0.44
N VAL A 38 -4.08 -8.33 0.58
CA VAL A 38 -4.17 -7.11 1.39
C VAL A 38 -5.10 -7.28 2.58
N ARG A 39 -4.82 -6.54 3.65
CA ARG A 39 -5.71 -6.34 4.80
C ARG A 39 -6.01 -4.86 4.98
N LEU A 40 -7.26 -4.48 4.84
CA LEU A 40 -7.76 -3.12 5.02
C LEU A 40 -8.33 -2.99 6.44
N ARG A 41 -7.74 -2.12 7.25
CA ARG A 41 -8.12 -1.96 8.66
C ARG A 41 -9.44 -1.23 8.80
N CYS A 42 -10.29 -1.73 9.69
CA CYS A 42 -11.44 -0.99 10.20
C CYS A 42 -11.11 -0.37 11.56
N ASN A 43 -10.62 0.87 11.58
CA ASN A 43 -10.14 1.50 12.81
C ASN A 43 -11.24 1.79 13.84
N ASN A 44 -12.51 1.75 13.44
CA ASN A 44 -13.67 2.03 14.29
C ASN A 44 -14.42 0.74 14.72
N ALA A 45 -13.85 -0.45 14.49
CA ALA A 45 -14.56 -1.72 14.64
C ALA A 45 -15.16 -1.96 16.04
N LEU A 46 -16.39 -2.48 16.06
CA LEU A 46 -17.05 -3.00 17.26
C LEU A 46 -16.70 -4.47 17.48
N HIS A 47 -16.90 -4.97 18.69
CA HIS A 47 -16.72 -6.38 19.02
C HIS A 47 -17.58 -7.28 18.10
N ASP A 48 -17.06 -8.46 17.76
CA ASP A 48 -17.70 -9.56 17.04
C ASP A 48 -18.08 -9.39 15.55
N CYS A 49 -17.85 -8.19 14.99
CA CYS A 49 -18.05 -7.86 13.57
C CYS A 49 -19.47 -8.01 13.02
N LYS A 50 -20.48 -8.42 13.82
CA LYS A 50 -21.88 -8.56 13.37
C LYS A 50 -22.53 -7.22 13.01
N SER A 51 -21.89 -6.13 13.42
CA SER A 51 -22.28 -4.76 13.14
C SER A 51 -21.46 -4.10 12.03
N THR A 52 -20.52 -4.82 11.42
CA THR A 52 -19.59 -4.25 10.43
C THR A 52 -20.13 -4.38 9.01
N THR A 53 -20.16 -3.27 8.28
CA THR A 53 -20.43 -3.26 6.84
C THR A 53 -19.21 -2.72 6.10
N TRP A 54 -18.79 -3.41 5.04
CA TRP A 54 -17.75 -2.94 4.12
C TRP A 54 -18.36 -2.63 2.76
N LEU A 55 -18.15 -1.40 2.31
CA LEU A 55 -18.59 -0.88 1.02
C LEU A 55 -17.36 -0.61 0.14
N HIS A 56 -17.49 -0.84 -1.18
CA HIS A 56 -16.46 -0.57 -2.17
C HIS A 56 -16.99 0.32 -3.29
N ASN A 57 -16.20 1.33 -3.64
CA ASN A 57 -16.39 2.20 -4.78
C ASN A 57 -15.11 2.20 -5.60
N ARG A 58 -15.15 1.60 -6.79
CA ARG A 58 -13.99 1.58 -7.67
C ARG A 58 -13.60 2.98 -8.16
N PHE A 59 -14.60 3.78 -8.53
CA PHE A 59 -14.44 5.16 -8.99
C PHE A 59 -15.45 6.06 -8.29
N ARG A 60 -15.26 7.38 -8.35
CA ARG A 60 -16.15 8.31 -7.65
C ARG A 60 -17.64 8.19 -8.01
N TYR A 61 -17.93 7.84 -9.25
CA TYR A 61 -19.31 7.74 -9.76
C TYR A 61 -19.71 6.30 -10.10
N SER A 62 -18.92 5.30 -9.68
CA SER A 62 -19.35 3.90 -9.81
C SER A 62 -20.41 3.56 -8.77
N ALA A 63 -21.28 2.60 -9.08
CA ALA A 63 -22.19 2.05 -8.09
C ALA A 63 -21.40 1.50 -6.89
N THR A 64 -21.88 1.80 -5.68
CA THR A 64 -21.32 1.25 -4.44
C THR A 64 -21.69 -0.21 -4.31
N VAL A 65 -20.70 -1.05 -4.05
CA VAL A 65 -20.88 -2.49 -3.84
C VAL A 65 -20.75 -2.79 -2.34
N GLU A 66 -21.76 -3.44 -1.76
CA GLU A 66 -21.67 -3.97 -0.40
C GLU A 66 -20.93 -5.32 -0.46
N LEU A 67 -19.72 -5.39 0.12
CA LEU A 67 -18.91 -6.60 0.14
C LEU A 67 -19.22 -7.47 1.35
N ILE A 68 -19.39 -6.82 2.50
CA ILE A 68 -19.80 -7.43 3.76
C ILE A 68 -20.94 -6.59 4.31
N GLY A 69 -22.09 -7.19 4.61
CA GLY A 69 -23.22 -6.51 5.25
C GLY A 69 -23.46 -7.08 6.64
N LEU A 70 -23.32 -6.25 7.68
CA LEU A 70 -23.53 -6.67 9.08
C LEU A 70 -22.76 -7.96 9.46
N GLY A 71 -21.48 -8.00 9.09
CA GLY A 71 -20.58 -9.13 9.32
C GLY A 71 -20.78 -10.32 8.37
N ILE A 72 -21.78 -10.28 7.49
CA ILE A 72 -22.11 -11.36 6.57
C ILE A 72 -21.52 -11.04 5.19
N LYS A 73 -20.65 -11.93 4.71
CA LYS A 73 -20.08 -11.81 3.37
C LYS A 73 -21.16 -11.96 2.29
N LYS A 74 -21.18 -11.03 1.35
CA LYS A 74 -22.04 -11.10 0.16
C LYS A 74 -21.44 -12.03 -0.88
N THR A 75 -22.28 -12.75 -1.61
CA THR A 75 -21.87 -13.81 -2.55
C THR A 75 -22.20 -13.49 -4.01
N ASP A 76 -22.84 -12.34 -4.25
CA ASP A 76 -23.26 -11.85 -5.57
C ASP A 76 -22.17 -11.07 -6.30
N THR A 77 -20.97 -10.96 -5.71
CA THR A 77 -19.81 -10.29 -6.33
C THR A 77 -18.79 -11.32 -6.81
N GLU A 78 -18.17 -11.08 -7.97
CA GLU A 78 -17.09 -11.94 -8.51
C GLU A 78 -15.91 -12.12 -7.54
N SER A 79 -15.63 -11.12 -6.71
CA SER A 79 -14.54 -11.15 -5.73
C SER A 79 -14.83 -11.95 -4.46
N HIS A 80 -16.08 -12.40 -4.23
CA HIS A 80 -16.50 -12.89 -2.91
C HIS A 80 -15.67 -14.06 -2.37
N GLU A 81 -15.20 -14.97 -3.21
CA GLU A 81 -14.37 -16.11 -2.77
C GLU A 81 -13.03 -15.65 -2.19
N ARG A 82 -12.52 -14.50 -2.66
CA ARG A 82 -11.24 -13.91 -2.23
C ARG A 82 -11.38 -13.07 -0.96
N LEU A 83 -12.61 -12.75 -0.54
CA LEU A 83 -12.88 -11.88 0.61
C LEU A 83 -13.10 -12.65 1.92
N SER A 84 -12.58 -12.09 3.01
CA SER A 84 -12.84 -12.56 4.37
C SER A 84 -12.70 -11.44 5.40
N LEU A 85 -13.38 -11.57 6.55
CA LEU A 85 -13.15 -10.69 7.70
C LEU A 85 -12.11 -11.29 8.64
N GLY A 86 -11.21 -10.45 9.14
CA GLY A 86 -10.40 -10.74 10.32
C GLY A 86 -11.22 -10.68 11.61
N SER A 87 -10.64 -11.18 12.70
CA SER A 87 -11.25 -11.11 14.05
C SER A 87 -11.43 -9.69 14.59
N ASP A 88 -10.73 -8.72 14.01
CA ASP A 88 -10.82 -7.28 14.28
C ASP A 88 -11.70 -6.55 13.25
N CYS A 89 -12.47 -7.29 12.44
CA CYS A 89 -13.36 -6.76 11.41
C CYS A 89 -12.65 -6.05 10.24
N SER A 90 -11.32 -6.19 10.15
CA SER A 90 -10.56 -5.79 8.97
C SER A 90 -10.94 -6.66 7.77
N LEU A 91 -11.03 -6.06 6.58
CA LEU A 91 -11.31 -6.76 5.33
C LEU A 91 -10.01 -7.33 4.75
N ASN A 92 -9.95 -8.64 4.54
CA ASN A 92 -8.87 -9.29 3.80
C ASN A 92 -9.33 -9.58 2.37
N ILE A 93 -8.48 -9.24 1.40
CA ILE A 93 -8.69 -9.51 -0.02
C ILE A 93 -7.50 -10.33 -0.50
N LYS A 94 -7.76 -11.55 -0.98
CA LYS A 94 -6.73 -12.41 -1.56
C LYS A 94 -6.54 -12.14 -3.06
N ASN A 95 -5.33 -12.38 -3.56
CA ASN A 95 -4.99 -12.29 -4.99
C ASN A 95 -5.56 -11.01 -5.63
N VAL A 96 -5.08 -9.86 -5.14
CA VAL A 96 -5.56 -8.54 -5.55
C VAL A 96 -5.35 -8.33 -7.04
N THR A 97 -6.34 -7.77 -7.70
CA THR A 97 -6.30 -7.39 -9.12
C THR A 97 -6.39 -5.88 -9.27
N LYS A 98 -6.06 -5.36 -10.46
CA LYS A 98 -6.25 -3.93 -10.79
C LYS A 98 -7.71 -3.45 -10.64
N GLU A 99 -8.68 -4.37 -10.66
CA GLU A 99 -10.11 -4.06 -10.53
C GLU A 99 -10.52 -3.84 -9.07
N ASP A 100 -9.71 -4.31 -8.11
CA ASP A 100 -9.91 -4.12 -6.68
C ASP A 100 -9.43 -2.73 -6.21
N CYS A 101 -8.85 -1.89 -7.07
CA CYS A 101 -8.52 -0.52 -6.68
C CYS A 101 -9.79 0.28 -6.32
N GLY A 102 -9.65 1.31 -5.49
CA GLY A 102 -10.79 2.18 -5.16
C GLY A 102 -10.85 2.62 -3.71
N SER A 103 -12.00 3.19 -3.35
CA SER A 103 -12.34 3.58 -1.99
C SER A 103 -13.13 2.48 -1.30
N TYR A 104 -12.68 2.09 -0.12
CA TYR A 104 -13.34 1.16 0.77
C TYR A 104 -13.79 1.91 2.03
N SER A 105 -15.04 1.70 2.44
CA SER A 105 -15.60 2.32 3.65
C SER A 105 -16.04 1.23 4.61
N CYS A 106 -15.49 1.25 5.83
CA CYS A 106 -15.95 0.42 6.93
C CYS A 106 -16.94 1.21 7.79
N GLN A 107 -18.17 0.71 7.86
CA GLN A 107 -19.25 1.26 8.67
C GLN A 107 -19.54 0.35 9.86
N GLN A 108 -19.84 0.97 11.00
CA GLN A 108 -20.29 0.27 12.20
C GLN A 108 -21.73 0.66 12.53
N TRP A 109 -22.52 -0.34 12.90
CA TRP A 109 -23.94 -0.17 13.18
C TRP A 109 -24.27 -0.56 14.62
N THR A 110 -25.12 0.23 15.27
CA THR A 110 -25.62 -0.06 16.62
C THR A 110 -27.14 -0.09 16.62
N GLY A 111 -27.74 -0.72 17.63
CA GLY A 111 -29.19 -0.84 17.77
C GLY A 111 -29.72 -2.21 17.35
N LEU A 112 -31.02 -2.40 17.60
CA LEU A 112 -31.72 -3.65 17.30
C LEU A 112 -32.01 -3.78 15.80
N LYS A 113 -32.17 -5.03 15.34
CA LYS A 113 -32.53 -5.34 13.94
C LYS A 113 -33.78 -4.56 13.54
N GLY A 114 -33.69 -3.76 12.48
CA GLY A 114 -34.78 -2.88 12.01
C GLY A 114 -34.77 -1.45 12.56
N GLN A 115 -33.90 -1.13 13.53
CA GLN A 115 -33.67 0.23 14.05
C GLN A 115 -32.17 0.56 14.13
N GLN A 116 -31.37 -0.04 13.24
CA GLN A 116 -29.93 0.15 13.24
C GLN A 116 -29.58 1.58 12.85
N LYS A 117 -28.64 2.17 13.60
CA LYS A 117 -28.06 3.48 13.30
C LYS A 117 -26.56 3.34 13.14
N GLN A 118 -26.04 4.03 12.14
CA GLN A 118 -24.60 4.12 11.94
C GLN A 118 -23.97 4.81 13.15
N GLN A 119 -22.88 4.24 13.64
CA GLN A 119 -22.08 4.79 14.72
C GLN A 119 -20.86 5.51 14.15
N GLY A 120 -20.76 6.79 14.43
CA GLY A 120 -19.62 7.60 14.02
C GLY A 120 -19.47 7.71 12.50
N THR A 121 -18.28 8.16 12.09
CA THR A 121 -17.89 8.29 10.69
C THR A 121 -17.29 7.00 10.16
N ASP A 122 -17.34 6.84 8.84
CA ASP A 122 -16.79 5.68 8.13
C ASP A 122 -15.27 5.67 8.24
N ALA A 123 -14.67 4.53 8.60
CA ALA A 123 -13.24 4.36 8.40
C ALA A 123 -12.98 4.14 6.90
N ARG A 124 -12.41 5.15 6.22
CA ARG A 124 -12.12 5.10 4.78
C ARG A 124 -10.69 4.68 4.48
N VAL A 125 -10.56 3.78 3.52
CA VAL A 125 -9.28 3.28 3.01
C VAL A 125 -9.28 3.38 1.48
N PHE A 126 -8.25 4.00 0.91
CA PHE A 126 -8.01 3.99 -0.54
C PHE A 126 -6.98 2.93 -0.88
N LEU A 127 -7.40 1.94 -1.67
CA LEU A 127 -6.54 0.88 -2.17
C LEU A 127 -6.01 1.25 -3.56
N HIS A 128 -4.68 1.28 -3.67
CA HIS A 128 -3.93 1.53 -4.90
C HIS A 128 -3.20 0.26 -5.31
N VAL A 129 -3.36 -0.15 -6.56
CA VAL A 129 -2.83 -1.42 -7.06
C VAL A 129 -1.78 -1.16 -8.13
N LEU A 130 -0.56 -1.61 -7.86
CA LEU A 130 0.55 -1.58 -8.80
C LEU A 130 0.52 -2.83 -9.68
N HIS A 131 0.50 -2.65 -11.00
CA HIS A 131 0.45 -3.75 -11.95
C HIS A 131 1.54 -3.59 -13.00
N VAL A 132 2.28 -4.66 -13.26
CA VAL A 132 3.29 -4.71 -14.32
C VAL A 132 2.81 -5.61 -15.44
N SER A 133 2.93 -5.15 -16.68
CA SER A 133 2.66 -5.92 -17.89
C SER A 133 3.77 -5.78 -18.92
N SER A 134 3.78 -6.67 -19.90
CA SER A 134 4.66 -6.64 -21.06
C SER A 134 3.86 -6.39 -22.34
N SER A 135 4.46 -5.71 -23.31
CA SER A 135 3.92 -5.54 -24.67
C SER A 135 3.91 -6.83 -25.48
N SER A 136 4.76 -7.79 -25.10
CA SER A 136 4.94 -9.07 -25.80
C SER A 136 4.42 -10.21 -24.93
N SER A 137 3.81 -11.20 -25.56
CA SER A 137 3.42 -12.44 -24.87
C SER A 137 4.67 -13.19 -24.42
N GLN A 138 4.56 -13.98 -23.35
CA GLN A 138 5.70 -14.76 -22.82
C GLN A 138 6.31 -15.69 -23.88
N THR A 139 5.48 -16.21 -24.78
CA THR A 139 5.87 -17.10 -25.88
C THR A 139 6.66 -16.40 -27.00
N GLU A 140 6.58 -15.08 -27.10
CA GLU A 140 7.31 -14.28 -28.09
C GLU A 140 8.62 -13.71 -27.54
N ILE A 141 8.89 -13.90 -26.26
CA ILE A 141 10.09 -13.39 -25.59
C ILE A 141 11.28 -14.27 -25.94
N SER A 142 12.20 -13.70 -26.71
CA SER A 142 13.48 -14.30 -27.09
C SER A 142 14.59 -13.26 -27.06
N ALA A 143 15.83 -13.71 -26.92
CA ALA A 143 16.99 -12.83 -27.04
C ALA A 143 17.01 -12.10 -28.40
N GLY A 144 17.46 -10.85 -28.40
CA GLY A 144 17.50 -9.96 -29.55
C GLY A 144 16.19 -9.25 -29.85
N ARG A 145 15.07 -9.58 -29.19
CA ARG A 145 13.79 -8.86 -29.34
C ARG A 145 13.66 -7.73 -28.33
N SER A 146 13.04 -6.64 -28.76
CA SER A 146 12.68 -5.54 -27.88
C SER A 146 11.35 -5.81 -27.19
N VAL A 147 11.32 -5.57 -25.88
CA VAL A 147 10.13 -5.65 -25.04
C VAL A 147 9.90 -4.30 -24.39
N THR A 148 8.64 -3.92 -24.25
CA THR A 148 8.24 -2.79 -23.42
C THR A 148 7.51 -3.30 -22.20
N LEU A 149 8.08 -3.06 -21.02
CA LEU A 149 7.44 -3.30 -19.74
C LEU A 149 6.70 -2.04 -19.31
N SER A 150 5.45 -2.20 -18.90
CA SER A 150 4.58 -1.13 -18.42
C SER A 150 4.31 -1.35 -16.94
N CYS A 151 4.64 -0.37 -16.12
CA CYS A 151 4.28 -0.36 -14.71
C CYS A 151 3.23 0.71 -14.47
N GLN A 152 2.04 0.27 -14.06
CA GLN A 152 0.87 1.12 -13.94
C GLN A 152 0.28 1.06 -12.53
N LEU A 153 0.02 2.24 -11.96
CA LEU A 153 -0.70 2.40 -10.70
C LEU A 153 -2.19 2.62 -10.97
N TYR A 154 -3.03 1.71 -10.48
CA TYR A 154 -4.48 1.82 -10.50
C TYR A 154 -4.97 2.38 -9.16
N SER A 155 -5.77 3.44 -9.21
CA SER A 155 -6.20 4.19 -8.02
C SER A 155 -7.65 4.66 -8.15
N TYR A 156 -8.23 5.11 -7.04
CA TYR A 156 -9.55 5.76 -7.02
C TYR A 156 -9.48 7.10 -7.74
N SER A 157 -10.16 7.21 -8.89
CA SER A 157 -10.24 8.44 -9.67
C SER A 157 -11.68 8.81 -10.03
N TYR A 158 -11.84 10.05 -10.51
CA TYR A 158 -13.03 10.40 -11.27
C TYR A 158 -12.97 9.63 -12.58
N THR A 159 -14.05 8.97 -12.97
CA THR A 159 -14.17 8.20 -14.20
C THR A 159 -13.53 8.94 -15.39
N GLY A 160 -12.35 8.50 -15.83
CA GLY A 160 -11.64 9.09 -16.99
C GLY A 160 -10.79 10.33 -16.72
N VAL A 161 -10.61 10.79 -15.46
CA VAL A 161 -9.67 11.87 -15.14
C VAL A 161 -8.28 11.29 -14.94
N SER A 162 -7.32 11.89 -15.64
CA SER A 162 -5.89 11.66 -15.57
C SER A 162 -5.42 11.50 -14.12
N CYS A 163 -4.61 10.47 -13.89
CA CYS A 163 -3.86 10.21 -12.67
C CYS A 163 -2.96 11.36 -12.17
N ASP A 164 -2.92 12.48 -12.87
CA ASP A 164 -1.96 13.57 -12.71
C ASP A 164 -2.13 14.39 -11.41
N VAL A 165 -3.36 14.83 -11.08
CA VAL A 165 -3.54 15.86 -10.05
C VAL A 165 -3.27 15.35 -8.63
N TRP A 166 -3.81 14.19 -8.27
CA TRP A 166 -3.65 13.62 -6.92
C TRP A 166 -2.23 13.12 -6.68
N ILE A 167 -1.63 12.44 -7.68
CA ILE A 167 -0.27 11.88 -7.57
C ILE A 167 0.77 12.96 -7.29
N ARG A 168 0.67 14.12 -7.97
CA ARG A 168 1.58 15.25 -7.71
C ARG A 168 1.39 15.82 -6.31
N SER A 169 0.14 16.00 -5.88
CA SER A 169 -0.16 16.56 -4.54
C SER A 169 0.37 15.66 -3.42
N GLU A 170 0.23 14.34 -3.58
CA GLU A 170 0.66 13.36 -2.57
C GLU A 170 2.12 12.92 -2.71
N ARG A 171 2.86 13.44 -3.71
CA ARG A 171 4.25 13.05 -4.01
C ARG A 171 4.39 11.54 -4.18
N ILE A 172 3.58 11.01 -5.08
CA ILE A 172 3.64 9.62 -5.49
C ILE A 172 4.51 9.53 -6.74
N GLU A 173 5.47 8.61 -6.73
CA GLU A 173 6.38 8.41 -7.86
C GLU A 173 6.51 6.93 -8.17
N LEU A 174 6.54 6.61 -9.47
CA LEU A 174 6.85 5.30 -10.00
C LEU A 174 8.25 5.30 -10.59
N PHE A 175 9.02 4.24 -10.34
CA PHE A 175 10.33 4.08 -10.96
C PHE A 175 10.71 2.61 -11.09
N TRP A 176 11.43 2.31 -12.17
CA TRP A 176 12.09 1.02 -12.37
C TRP A 176 13.39 0.98 -11.59
N VAL A 177 13.63 -0.09 -10.84
CA VAL A 177 14.90 -0.38 -10.16
C VAL A 177 15.54 -1.62 -10.76
N ASN A 178 16.87 -1.65 -10.80
CA ASN A 178 17.62 -2.88 -11.06
C ASN A 178 17.90 -3.60 -9.72
N GLN A 179 18.55 -4.77 -9.77
CA GLN A 179 18.81 -5.59 -8.57
C GLN A 179 19.65 -4.91 -7.48
N ALA A 180 20.17 -3.69 -7.71
CA ALA A 180 20.70 -2.84 -6.66
C ALA A 180 19.70 -1.71 -6.37
N SER A 181 19.21 -1.69 -5.13
CA SER A 181 18.16 -0.85 -4.56
C SER A 181 18.49 0.66 -4.48
N VAL A 182 19.25 1.19 -5.44
CA VAL A 182 19.57 2.61 -5.55
C VAL A 182 18.64 3.25 -6.58
N LYS A 183 17.91 4.29 -6.16
CA LYS A 183 16.90 5.09 -6.89
C LYS A 183 17.28 5.60 -8.31
N LYS A 184 18.44 5.25 -8.86
CA LYS A 184 18.96 5.78 -10.15
C LYS A 184 19.74 4.78 -11.00
N GLN A 185 19.78 3.51 -10.65
CA GLN A 185 20.70 2.55 -11.27
C GLN A 185 20.17 1.90 -12.56
N THR A 186 18.88 2.05 -12.88
CA THR A 186 18.32 1.64 -14.19
C THR A 186 18.79 2.55 -15.34
N ARG A 187 19.37 3.72 -15.05
CA ARG A 187 19.87 4.64 -16.09
C ARG A 187 21.30 4.33 -16.57
N SER A 188 21.98 3.35 -15.96
CA SER A 188 23.37 3.02 -16.30
C SER A 188 23.52 1.99 -17.43
N ASP A 189 22.51 1.15 -17.68
CA ASP A 189 22.50 0.28 -18.86
C ASP A 189 21.91 1.06 -20.04
N SER A 190 22.74 1.31 -21.06
CA SER A 190 22.34 2.08 -22.24
C SER A 190 21.21 1.46 -23.06
N ARG A 191 20.90 0.17 -22.84
CA ARG A 191 19.76 -0.50 -23.49
C ARG A 191 18.42 -0.10 -22.89
N TYR A 192 18.40 0.48 -21.68
CA TYR A 192 17.16 0.82 -20.97
C TYR A 192 16.67 2.20 -21.38
N GLN A 193 15.50 2.23 -22.01
CA GLN A 193 14.81 3.45 -22.38
C GLN A 193 13.56 3.59 -21.51
N ILE A 194 13.65 4.47 -20.50
CA ILE A 194 12.55 4.75 -19.58
C ILE A 194 11.73 5.93 -20.09
N SER A 195 10.42 5.78 -20.14
CA SER A 195 9.47 6.85 -20.45
C SER A 195 8.36 6.89 -19.40
N ALA A 196 7.86 8.09 -19.10
CA ALA A 196 6.74 8.30 -18.18
C ALA A 196 5.68 9.14 -18.91
N PRO A 197 4.86 8.51 -19.78
CA PRO A 197 3.86 9.23 -20.58
C PRO A 197 2.77 9.87 -19.73
N ASP A 198 2.47 9.31 -18.55
CA ASP A 198 1.59 9.88 -17.54
C ASP A 198 2.11 9.58 -16.12
N HIS A 199 1.51 10.18 -15.09
CA HIS A 199 1.98 10.06 -13.70
C HIS A 199 1.67 8.71 -13.02
N CYS A 200 0.78 7.91 -13.61
CA CYS A 200 0.45 6.56 -13.15
C CYS A 200 1.14 5.48 -13.98
N LEU A 201 1.88 5.83 -15.02
CA LEU A 201 2.46 4.88 -15.96
C LEU A 201 3.92 5.22 -16.21
N ILE A 202 4.80 4.28 -15.87
CA ILE A 202 6.19 4.30 -16.29
C ILE A 202 6.49 3.08 -17.14
N THR A 203 7.09 3.30 -18.30
CA THR A 203 7.47 2.25 -19.24
C THR A 203 8.99 2.10 -19.30
N LEU A 204 9.43 0.87 -19.49
CA LEU A 204 10.82 0.49 -19.74
C LEU A 204 10.86 -0.29 -21.04
N ASN A 205 11.48 0.30 -22.06
CA ASN A 205 11.79 -0.40 -23.30
C ASN A 205 13.23 -0.91 -23.26
N THR A 206 13.44 -2.17 -23.62
CA THR A 206 14.76 -2.79 -23.67
C THR A 206 14.82 -3.94 -24.68
N THR A 207 15.99 -4.14 -25.29
CA THR A 207 16.27 -5.32 -26.12
C THR A 207 16.85 -6.43 -25.26
N LEU A 208 16.16 -7.57 -25.19
CA LEU A 208 16.53 -8.69 -24.32
C LEU A 208 17.83 -9.37 -24.78
N LEU A 209 18.68 -9.71 -23.82
CA LEU A 209 19.90 -10.50 -24.02
C LEU A 209 19.68 -11.95 -23.56
N ASN A 210 20.57 -12.87 -23.96
CA ASN A 210 20.55 -14.24 -23.44
C ASN A 210 20.70 -14.28 -21.91
N GLU A 211 21.49 -13.37 -21.36
CA GLU A 211 21.73 -13.21 -19.91
C GLU A 211 20.53 -12.61 -19.15
N ASP A 212 19.51 -12.15 -19.88
CA ASP A 212 18.28 -11.61 -19.29
C ASP A 212 17.26 -12.74 -18.99
N ASP A 213 17.57 -14.01 -19.28
CA ASP A 213 16.73 -15.14 -18.89
C ASP A 213 16.63 -15.26 -17.37
N ASN A 214 15.41 -15.45 -16.85
CA ASN A 214 15.07 -15.40 -15.43
C ASN A 214 15.42 -14.07 -14.73
N ARG A 215 15.71 -13.01 -15.49
CA ARG A 215 15.94 -11.69 -14.92
C ARG A 215 14.62 -11.11 -14.40
N GLU A 216 14.72 -10.45 -13.25
CA GLU A 216 13.62 -9.71 -12.63
C GLU A 216 13.78 -8.21 -12.89
N TRP A 217 12.74 -7.58 -13.43
CA TRP A 217 12.58 -6.13 -13.46
C TRP A 217 11.59 -5.73 -12.40
N ARG A 218 12.02 -4.84 -11.51
CA ARG A 218 11.20 -4.36 -10.40
C ARG A 218 10.76 -2.93 -10.65
N CYS A 219 9.46 -2.70 -10.52
CA CYS A 219 8.89 -1.37 -10.45
C CYS A 219 8.48 -1.08 -9.01
N GLU A 220 8.81 0.11 -8.50
CA GLU A 220 8.44 0.55 -7.16
C GLU A 220 7.51 1.76 -7.22
N VAL A 221 6.62 1.83 -6.24
CA VAL A 221 5.79 3.02 -5.97
C VAL A 221 6.21 3.63 -4.64
N THR A 222 6.44 4.94 -4.64
CA THR A 222 6.65 5.72 -3.43
C THR A 222 5.45 6.59 -3.11
N HIS A 223 5.30 6.92 -1.83
CA HIS A 223 4.38 7.94 -1.34
C HIS A 223 5.14 8.76 -0.30
N ARG A 224 5.27 10.07 -0.55
CA ARG A 224 6.07 10.99 0.29
C ARG A 224 7.49 10.47 0.50
N ASP A 225 8.16 10.16 -0.62
CA ASP A 225 9.56 9.70 -0.71
C ASP A 225 9.87 8.30 -0.12
N GLN A 226 8.87 7.64 0.47
CA GLN A 226 8.98 6.30 1.04
C GLN A 226 8.44 5.24 0.09
N VAL A 227 9.20 4.17 -0.14
CA VAL A 227 8.73 3.01 -0.91
C VAL A 227 7.55 2.38 -0.17
N LYS A 228 6.42 2.19 -0.86
CA LYS A 228 5.21 1.59 -0.29
C LYS A 228 4.92 0.20 -0.83
N SER A 229 5.18 -0.03 -2.12
CA SER A 229 5.04 -1.35 -2.75
C SER A 229 6.00 -1.52 -3.91
N SER A 230 6.20 -2.76 -4.36
CA SER A 230 6.98 -3.09 -5.54
C SER A 230 6.37 -4.26 -6.30
N ALA A 231 6.34 -4.17 -7.64
CA ALA A 231 5.88 -5.22 -8.52
C ALA A 231 7.06 -5.74 -9.36
N ILE A 232 7.09 -7.04 -9.60
CA ILE A 232 8.18 -7.72 -10.31
C ILE A 232 7.62 -8.30 -11.61
N TYR A 233 8.40 -8.17 -12.68
CA TYR A 233 8.24 -8.92 -13.90
C TYR A 233 9.46 -9.80 -14.13
N THR A 234 9.26 -11.09 -14.31
CA THR A 234 10.32 -12.05 -14.59
C THR A 234 10.27 -12.43 -16.06
N VAL A 235 11.39 -12.29 -16.78
CA VAL A 235 11.50 -12.85 -18.13
C VAL A 235 11.73 -14.34 -18.02
N MET A 236 10.80 -15.10 -18.61
CA MET A 236 10.95 -16.51 -18.91
C MET A 236 11.14 -16.60 -20.42
N SER A 237 12.34 -16.91 -20.90
CA SER A 237 12.51 -17.26 -22.30
C SER A 237 11.84 -18.62 -22.55
N SER A 238 11.19 -18.79 -23.71
CA SER A 238 10.75 -20.12 -24.11
C SER A 238 11.99 -20.96 -24.40
N ALA A 239 12.33 -21.87 -23.48
CA ALA A 239 13.26 -22.94 -23.80
C ALA A 239 12.71 -23.66 -25.04
N GLN A 240 13.55 -23.75 -26.06
CA GLN A 240 13.29 -24.55 -27.25
C GLN A 240 12.97 -25.97 -26.76
N ASP A 241 11.79 -26.47 -27.16
CA ASP A 241 11.32 -27.82 -26.87
C ASP A 241 12.26 -28.81 -27.59
N ASP A 242 13.39 -29.11 -26.96
CA ASP A 242 14.28 -30.18 -27.39
C ASP A 242 13.54 -31.48 -27.18
N THR A 243 13.09 -32.00 -28.32
CA THR A 243 12.35 -33.23 -28.51
C THR A 243 13.04 -34.38 -27.78
N VAL A 244 12.49 -34.82 -26.65
CA VAL A 244 12.73 -36.16 -26.12
C VAL A 244 11.38 -36.85 -25.99
N SER A 245 11.22 -37.91 -26.80
CA SER A 245 10.08 -38.83 -26.85
C SER A 245 9.62 -39.28 -25.45
N PRO A 246 8.32 -39.59 -25.28
CA PRO A 246 7.74 -39.87 -23.98
C PRO A 246 8.24 -41.22 -23.46
N VAL A 247 9.08 -41.20 -22.44
CA VAL A 247 9.28 -42.35 -21.55
C VAL A 247 8.27 -42.22 -20.42
N ILE A 248 7.28 -43.12 -20.42
CA ILE A 248 6.24 -43.25 -19.40
C ILE A 248 6.90 -43.43 -18.01
N PRO A 249 6.60 -42.59 -17.00
CA PRO A 249 6.90 -42.92 -15.62
C PRO A 249 5.64 -43.46 -14.92
N VAL A 250 5.77 -44.70 -14.47
CA VAL A 250 4.87 -45.46 -13.63
C VAL A 250 4.55 -44.70 -12.33
N HIS A 251 3.27 -44.72 -11.93
CA HIS A 251 2.80 -44.26 -10.63
C HIS A 251 3.56 -44.94 -9.48
N THR A 252 4.10 -44.15 -8.56
CA THR A 252 4.37 -44.61 -7.18
C THR A 252 4.11 -43.47 -6.21
N THR A 253 2.99 -43.58 -5.50
CA THR A 253 2.57 -42.70 -4.41
C THR A 253 3.42 -42.99 -3.18
N ARG A 254 4.14 -42.00 -2.65
CA ARG A 254 4.71 -42.09 -1.29
C ARG A 254 4.51 -40.77 -0.55
N SER A 255 3.46 -40.76 0.27
CA SER A 255 3.17 -39.72 1.25
C SER A 255 4.29 -39.67 2.28
N THR A 256 4.90 -38.50 2.47
CA THR A 256 5.84 -38.27 3.58
C THR A 256 5.33 -37.11 4.41
N THR A 257 4.85 -37.45 5.60
CA THR A 257 4.44 -36.58 6.69
C THR A 257 5.68 -35.86 7.24
N MET A 258 5.67 -34.52 7.29
CA MET A 258 6.65 -33.75 8.06
C MET A 258 5.95 -32.98 9.18
N ARG A 259 6.35 -33.28 10.42
CA ARG A 259 6.04 -32.55 11.66
C ARG A 259 7.14 -31.49 11.88
N PRO A 260 6.87 -30.38 12.60
CA PRO A 260 7.69 -29.18 12.55
C PRO A 260 8.88 -29.23 13.51
N ALA A 261 10.00 -28.67 13.08
CA ALA A 261 11.12 -28.35 13.95
C ALA A 261 10.91 -26.96 14.56
N ALA A 262 10.85 -26.92 15.89
CA ALA A 262 10.92 -25.69 16.67
C ALA A 262 12.31 -25.07 16.55
N SER A 263 12.39 -23.75 16.38
CA SER A 263 13.61 -22.98 16.58
C SER A 263 13.34 -21.90 17.62
N THR A 264 14.08 -22.00 18.71
CA THR A 264 14.13 -21.06 19.83
C THR A 264 15.35 -20.17 19.63
N GLN A 265 15.20 -18.84 19.82
CA GLN A 265 16.17 -17.82 20.30
C GLN A 265 15.86 -16.47 19.63
N VAL A 266 16.01 -15.26 20.19
CA VAL A 266 16.27 -14.70 21.53
C VAL A 266 15.86 -13.21 21.41
N ILE A 267 15.32 -12.64 22.49
CA ILE A 267 14.97 -11.23 22.68
C ILE A 267 16.23 -10.40 22.92
N VAL A 268 16.43 -9.24 22.26
CA VAL A 268 16.94 -7.96 22.81
C VAL A 268 16.72 -6.83 21.78
N ILE A 269 16.05 -5.73 22.16
CA ILE A 269 16.47 -4.32 22.03
C ILE A 269 15.38 -3.47 22.70
N ILE A 270 15.73 -2.84 23.81
CA ILE A 270 14.92 -1.82 24.50
C ILE A 270 15.77 -0.54 24.58
N PHE A 271 15.08 0.60 24.49
CA PHE A 271 15.45 1.97 24.88
C PHE A 271 16.27 2.82 23.91
N GLU A 272 15.57 3.66 23.13
CA GLU A 272 15.98 5.07 22.91
C GLU A 272 14.83 5.93 22.35
N PHE A 273 13.88 6.34 23.21
CA PHE A 273 12.91 7.40 22.90
C PHE A 273 12.92 8.55 23.93
N ALA A 274 13.94 8.63 24.78
CA ALA A 274 14.07 9.70 25.78
C ALA A 274 14.98 10.88 25.35
N ALA A 275 15.52 10.88 24.13
CA ALA A 275 16.54 11.86 23.73
C ALA A 275 16.02 13.17 23.10
N PHE A 276 14.74 13.29 22.74
CA PHE A 276 14.24 14.46 21.99
C PHE A 276 13.26 15.38 22.74
N ALA A 277 12.87 15.07 23.98
CA ALA A 277 12.02 15.94 24.79
C ALA A 277 12.83 16.94 25.66
N ALA A 278 14.06 16.60 26.06
CA ALA A 278 14.87 17.44 26.94
C ALA A 278 15.43 18.73 26.28
N PRO A 279 15.91 18.72 25.01
CA PRO A 279 16.52 19.92 24.43
C PRO A 279 15.54 21.04 24.12
N THR A 280 14.31 20.69 23.72
CA THR A 280 13.28 21.66 23.31
C THR A 280 12.68 22.42 24.49
N VAL A 281 12.48 21.74 25.62
CA VAL A 281 11.98 22.36 26.87
C VAL A 281 13.02 23.32 27.47
N ILE A 282 14.31 22.96 27.42
CA ILE A 282 15.39 23.82 27.94
C ILE A 282 15.56 25.09 27.08
N LEU A 283 15.49 24.98 25.74
CA LEU A 283 15.60 26.13 24.85
C LEU A 283 14.43 27.12 25.04
N LEU A 284 13.21 26.62 25.26
CA LEU A 284 12.02 27.44 25.51
C LEU A 284 12.09 28.17 26.87
N GLN A 285 12.60 27.51 27.92
CA GLN A 285 12.82 28.15 29.23
C GLN A 285 13.83 29.31 29.14
N ILE A 286 14.91 29.15 28.36
CA ILE A 286 15.91 30.20 28.13
C ILE A 286 15.31 31.40 27.36
N ILE A 287 14.46 31.15 26.36
CA ILE A 287 13.78 32.20 25.59
C ILE A 287 12.80 32.98 26.48
N CYS A 288 12.02 32.28 27.31
CA CYS A 288 11.09 32.91 28.26
C CYS A 288 11.81 33.75 29.33
N ALA A 289 12.94 33.26 29.87
CA ALA A 289 13.74 34.01 30.84
C ALA A 289 14.38 35.27 30.21
N ARG A 290 14.87 35.19 28.97
CA ARG A 290 15.45 36.34 28.25
C ARG A 290 14.43 37.43 27.91
N ARG A 291 13.17 37.07 27.62
CA ARG A 291 12.09 38.06 27.41
C ARG A 291 11.61 38.72 28.71
N ALA A 292 11.69 38.03 29.85
CA ALA A 292 11.33 38.59 31.15
C ALA A 292 12.32 39.64 31.65
N GLY A 293 13.61 39.52 31.30
CA GLY A 293 14.67 40.46 31.69
C GLY A 293 14.82 41.72 30.81
N ARG A 294 14.05 41.85 29.72
CA ARG A 294 14.13 42.99 28.78
C ARG A 294 13.12 44.11 29.03
N LYS A 295 12.45 44.12 30.19
CA LYS A 295 11.63 45.26 30.65
C LYS A 295 12.25 45.84 31.93
N LYS A 296 13.26 46.68 31.75
CA LYS A 296 13.48 47.88 32.54
C LYS A 296 13.37 49.05 31.58
#